data_AF-A0A0Q0HJ14-F1
#
_entry.id   AF-A0A0Q0HJ14-F1
#
_cell.length_a   1.000
_cell.length_b   1.000
_cell.length_c   1.000
_cell.angle_alpha   90.00
_cell.angle_beta   90.00
_cell.angle_gamma   90.00
#
_symmetry.space_group_name_H-M   'P 1'
#
loop_
_entity.id
_entity.type
_entity.pdbx_description
1 polymer ?
#
loop_
_entity_poly.entity_id
_entity_poly.type
_entity_poly.pdbx_seq_one_letter_code
_entity_poly.pdbx_strand_id
1 'polypeptide(L)'
;MARIACPHCHQPISLAKVTASRGNGFSAQIQCYHCRAWLGRHVILTVLKVLGFYAAVIAGFVGYFVDGVANIVTPIIMISLILTGVTHLMDHLIVIDAPDDDATIED
;
A
#
# COMPACT_ATOMS: atom_id res chain seq x y z
N MET A 1 -18.11 3.38 -7.92
CA MET A 1 -17.29 4.35 -7.16
C MET A 1 -16.94 3.73 -5.82
N ALA A 2 -15.66 3.45 -5.55
CA ALA A 2 -15.25 2.88 -4.27
C ALA A 2 -15.46 3.91 -3.16
N ARG A 3 -16.29 3.58 -2.17
CA ARG A 3 -16.48 4.38 -0.94
C ARG A 3 -15.64 3.72 0.14
N ILE A 4 -14.59 4.40 0.57
CA ILE A 4 -13.77 4.00 1.71
C ILE A 4 -14.31 4.71 2.95
N ALA A 5 -14.36 4.03 4.10
CA ALA A 5 -14.74 4.65 5.36
C ALA A 5 -13.50 5.16 6.08
N CYS A 6 -13.57 6.37 6.65
CA CYS A 6 -12.48 6.88 7.48
C CYS A 6 -12.40 6.08 8.79
N PRO A 7 -11.25 5.51 9.18
CA PRO A 7 -11.10 4.79 10.45
C PRO A 7 -11.25 5.68 11.69
N HIS A 8 -11.14 7.02 11.54
CA HIS A 8 -11.29 7.95 12.65
C HIS A 8 -12.74 8.40 12.89
N CYS A 9 -13.44 8.84 11.82
CA CYS A 9 -14.82 9.34 11.94
C CYS A 9 -15.90 8.38 11.45
N HIS A 10 -15.51 7.22 10.91
CA HIS A 10 -16.39 6.20 10.30
C HIS A 10 -17.30 6.69 9.17
N GLN A 11 -17.15 7.95 8.72
CA GLN A 11 -17.92 8.50 7.63
C GLN A 11 -17.33 8.07 6.27
N PRO A 12 -18.19 7.82 5.27
CA PRO A 12 -17.74 7.45 3.94
C PRO A 12 -17.06 8.65 3.29
N ILE A 13 -15.86 8.42 2.77
CA ILE A 13 -15.07 9.37 2.00
C ILE A 13 -15.04 8.96 0.52
N SER A 14 -15.19 9.95 -0.37
CA SER A 14 -15.05 9.78 -1.81
C SER A 14 -13.70 10.34 -2.27
N LEU A 15 -12.91 9.50 -2.95
CA LEU A 15 -11.62 9.89 -3.55
C LEU A 15 -11.77 11.06 -4.55
N ALA A 16 -12.93 11.21 -5.19
CA ALA A 16 -13.20 12.29 -6.14
C ALA A 16 -13.41 13.67 -5.46
N LYS A 17 -13.59 13.71 -4.14
CA LYS A 17 -13.87 14.92 -3.37
C LYS A 17 -12.75 15.27 -2.39
N VAL A 18 -11.62 14.56 -2.47
CA VAL A 18 -10.44 14.83 -1.66
C VAL A 18 -9.81 16.12 -2.17
N THR A 19 -9.78 17.15 -1.32
CA THR A 19 -9.23 18.47 -1.65
C THR A 19 -7.73 18.57 -1.39
N ALA A 20 -7.17 17.68 -0.55
CA ALA A 20 -5.76 17.65 -0.22
C ALA A 20 -5.25 16.20 -0.22
N SER A 21 -4.31 15.92 -1.12
CA SER A 21 -3.51 14.70 -1.14
C SER A 21 -2.04 15.09 -1.00
N ARG A 22 -1.29 14.39 -0.16
CA ARG A 22 0.14 14.63 0.10
C ARG A 22 0.93 13.35 -0.10
N GLY A 23 2.17 13.45 -0.58
CA GLY A 23 2.99 12.28 -0.90
C GLY A 23 2.73 11.75 -2.31
N ASN A 24 3.74 11.08 -2.89
CA ASN A 24 3.70 10.61 -4.28
C ASN A 24 3.81 9.08 -4.30
N GLY A 25 2.97 8.41 -5.10
CA GLY A 25 2.97 6.95 -5.25
C GLY A 25 2.60 6.19 -3.96
N PHE A 26 3.59 5.50 -3.37
CA PHE A 26 3.40 4.54 -2.27
C PHE A 26 3.20 5.17 -0.89
N SER A 27 3.52 6.46 -0.74
CA SER A 27 3.29 7.24 0.49
C SER A 27 2.15 8.24 0.33
N ALA A 28 1.24 8.00 -0.61
CA ALA A 28 0.07 8.86 -0.79
C ALA A 28 -0.78 8.87 0.48
N GLN A 29 -0.93 10.06 1.03
CA GLN A 29 -1.76 10.40 2.17
C GLN A 29 -2.94 11.22 1.67
N ILE A 30 -4.13 10.88 2.16
CA ILE A 30 -5.39 11.49 1.80
C ILE A 30 -5.95 12.15 3.05
N GLN A 31 -6.30 13.42 2.95
CA GLN A 31 -6.99 14.10 4.03
C GLN A 31 -8.51 13.79 3.97
N CYS A 32 -9.09 13.43 5.11
CA CYS A 32 -10.54 13.29 5.24
C CYS A 32 -11.20 14.67 5.26
N TYR A 33 -12.19 14.93 4.39
CA TYR A 33 -12.90 16.22 4.35
C TYR A 33 -13.86 16.46 5.53
N HIS A 34 -14.16 15.43 6.32
CA HIS A 34 -15.06 15.54 7.47
C HIS A 34 -14.32 15.82 8.78
N CYS A 35 -13.30 15.03 9.09
CA CYS A 35 -12.54 15.14 10.35
C CYS A 35 -11.16 15.78 10.19
N ARG A 36 -10.75 16.15 8.97
CA ARG A 36 -9.43 16.69 8.62
C ARG A 36 -8.22 15.83 9.01
N ALA A 37 -8.45 14.60 9.49
CA ALA A 37 -7.40 13.63 9.79
C ALA A 37 -6.67 13.19 8.50
N TRP A 38 -5.38 12.94 8.62
CA TRP A 38 -4.54 12.41 7.55
C TRP A 38 -4.58 10.89 7.57
N LEU A 39 -4.93 10.29 6.44
CA LEU A 39 -4.97 8.84 6.28
C LEU A 39 -3.90 8.45 5.27
N GLY A 40 -3.02 7.54 5.64
CA GLY A 40 -2.03 7.01 4.72
C GLY A 40 -2.04 5.49 4.68
N ARG A 41 -1.17 4.95 3.84
CA ARG A 41 -0.95 3.52 3.70
C ARG A 41 0.42 3.15 4.24
N HIS A 42 0.54 1.94 4.79
CA HIS A 42 1.82 1.45 5.25
C HIS A 42 2.75 1.18 4.06
N VAL A 43 3.78 2.01 3.90
CA VAL A 43 4.71 1.96 2.76
C VAL A 43 5.35 0.59 2.63
N ILE A 44 5.80 0.00 3.76
CA ILE A 44 6.46 -1.30 3.79
C ILE A 44 5.53 -2.40 3.25
N LEU A 45 4.25 -2.41 3.63
CA LEU A 45 3.30 -3.44 3.16
C LEU A 45 3.06 -3.30 1.65
N THR A 46 3.07 -2.07 1.15
CA THR A 46 2.89 -1.82 -0.29
C THR A 46 4.11 -2.22 -1.09
N VAL A 47 5.32 -1.93 -0.58
CA VAL A 47 6.59 -2.39 -1.20
C VAL A 47 6.66 -3.92 -1.18
N LEU A 48 6.29 -4.55 -0.07
CA LEU A 48 6.32 -6.01 0.05
C LEU A 48 5.33 -6.69 -0.91
N LYS A 49 4.15 -6.09 -1.13
CA LYS A 49 3.17 -6.53 -2.13
C LYS A 49 3.74 -6.50 -3.54
N VAL A 50 4.41 -5.40 -3.88
CA VAL A 50 5.05 -5.22 -5.20
C VAL A 50 6.18 -6.23 -5.37
N LEU A 51 7.06 -6.37 -4.37
CA LEU A 51 8.13 -7.35 -4.40
C LEU A 51 7.61 -8.78 -4.53
N GLY A 52 6.58 -9.16 -3.77
CA GLY A 52 5.95 -10.49 -3.87
C GLY A 52 5.39 -10.74 -5.27
N PHE A 53 4.72 -9.76 -5.86
CA PHE A 53 4.19 -9.90 -7.21
C PHE A 53 5.30 -10.09 -8.25
N TYR A 54 6.33 -9.22 -8.24
CA TYR A 54 7.43 -9.33 -9.20
C TYR A 54 8.27 -10.59 -8.99
N ALA A 55 8.49 -11.01 -7.75
CA ALA A 55 9.17 -12.26 -7.45
C ALA A 55 8.41 -13.47 -8.02
N ALA A 56 7.08 -13.51 -7.89
CA ALA A 56 6.26 -14.57 -8.47
C ALA A 56 6.35 -14.59 -10.01
N VAL A 57 6.27 -13.43 -10.66
CA VAL A 57 6.35 -13.33 -12.13
C VAL A 57 7.73 -13.75 -12.64
N ILE A 58 8.81 -13.26 -12.03
CA ILE A 58 10.18 -13.60 -12.43
C ILE A 58 10.45 -15.08 -12.18
N ALA A 59 10.05 -15.62 -11.02
CA ALA A 59 10.24 -17.04 -10.71
C ALA A 59 9.46 -17.92 -11.69
N GLY A 60 8.22 -17.56 -12.03
CA GLY A 60 7.45 -18.26 -13.06
C GLY A 60 8.11 -18.23 -14.44
N PHE A 61 8.68 -17.08 -14.81
CA PHE A 61 9.43 -16.94 -16.07
C PHE A 61 10.70 -17.81 -16.07
N VAL A 62 11.50 -17.76 -15.02
CA VAL A 62 12.73 -18.56 -14.89
C VAL A 62 12.42 -20.06 -14.88
N GLY A 63 11.40 -20.48 -14.13
CA GLY A 63 10.98 -21.88 -14.10
C GLY A 63 10.41 -22.41 -15.42
N TYR A 64 9.99 -21.52 -16.32
CA TYR A 64 9.55 -21.90 -17.66
C TYR A 64 10.71 -22.12 -18.63
N PHE A 65 11.76 -21.29 -18.55
CA PHE A 65 12.90 -21.37 -19.48
C PHE A 65 14.03 -22.28 -19.01
N VAL A 66 14.13 -22.54 -17.71
CA VAL A 66 15.20 -23.35 -17.12
C VAL A 66 14.61 -24.67 -16.62
N ASP A 67 14.96 -25.76 -17.28
CA ASP A 67 14.60 -27.09 -16.82
C ASP A 67 15.39 -27.46 -15.54
N GLY A 68 14.75 -28.21 -14.64
CA GLY A 68 15.39 -28.74 -13.43
C GLY A 68 15.40 -27.80 -12.22
N VAL A 69 14.94 -26.55 -12.33
CA VAL A 69 14.81 -25.62 -11.18
C VAL A 69 13.44 -25.63 -10.53
N ALA A 70 12.51 -26.47 -10.99
CA ALA A 70 11.13 -26.53 -10.50
C ALA A 70 11.03 -26.72 -8.97
N ASN A 71 11.91 -27.54 -8.37
CA ASN A 71 11.93 -27.79 -6.93
C ASN A 71 12.26 -26.53 -6.10
N ILE A 72 12.96 -25.56 -6.70
CA ILE A 72 13.33 -24.29 -6.06
C ILE A 72 12.32 -23.20 -6.42
N VAL A 73 11.91 -23.14 -7.69
CA VAL A 73 11.00 -22.11 -8.19
C VAL A 73 9.59 -22.25 -7.59
N THR A 74 9.08 -23.46 -7.45
CA THR A 74 7.74 -23.71 -6.92
C THR A 74 7.51 -23.12 -5.52
N PRO A 75 8.36 -23.39 -4.49
CA PRO A 75 8.17 -22.78 -3.18
C PRO A 75 8.34 -21.25 -3.20
N ILE A 76 9.21 -20.71 -4.06
CA ILE A 76 9.37 -19.26 -4.20
C ILE A 76 8.08 -18.63 -4.71
N ILE A 77 7.46 -19.18 -5.76
CA ILE A 77 6.18 -18.71 -6.28
C ILE A 77 5.11 -18.80 -5.20
N MET A 78 5.04 -19.93 -4.50
CA MET A 78 4.02 -20.16 -3.47
C MET A 78 4.10 -19.13 -2.33
N ILE A 79 5.29 -18.90 -1.79
CA ILE A 79 5.51 -17.88 -0.74
C ILE A 79 5.20 -16.47 -1.27
N SER A 80 5.60 -16.18 -2.51
CA SER A 80 5.38 -14.87 -3.14
C SER A 80 3.90 -14.56 -3.34
N LEU A 81 3.10 -15.56 -3.73
CA LEU A 81 1.65 -15.43 -3.85
C LEU A 81 0.97 -15.26 -2.49
N ILE A 82 1.42 -15.99 -1.46
CA ILE A 82 0.91 -15.83 -0.09
C ILE A 82 1.19 -14.42 0.42
N LEU A 83 2.43 -13.94 0.29
CA LEU A 83 2.82 -12.57 0.67
C LEU A 83 1.97 -11.52 -0.04
N THR A 84 1.79 -11.68 -1.36
CA THR A 84 0.98 -10.76 -2.16
C THR A 84 -0.50 -10.79 -1.73
N GLY A 85 -1.04 -11.98 -1.47
CA GLY A 85 -2.42 -12.16 -1.01
C GLY A 85 -2.66 -11.52 0.36
N VAL A 86 -1.78 -11.78 1.32
CA VAL A 86 -1.89 -11.22 2.68
C VAL A 86 -1.73 -9.70 2.66
N THR A 87 -0.71 -9.18 1.99
CA THR A 87 -0.49 -7.73 1.87
C THR A 87 -1.61 -7.02 1.12
N HIS A 88 -2.27 -7.69 0.17
CA HIS A 88 -3.46 -7.15 -0.49
C HIS A 88 -4.66 -7.04 0.45
N LEU A 89 -4.87 -8.02 1.33
CA LEU A 89 -5.97 -7.99 2.30
C LEU A 89 -5.71 -7.02 3.45
N MET A 90 -4.46 -6.89 3.88
CA MET A 90 -4.04 -6.00 4.98
C MET A 90 -3.92 -4.53 4.57
N ASP A 91 -4.31 -4.19 3.34
CA ASP A 91 -4.09 -2.88 2.72
C ASP A 91 -5.07 -1.80 3.19
N HIS A 92 -5.29 -1.74 4.51
CA HIS A 92 -6.17 -0.80 5.19
C HIS A 92 -5.51 0.57 5.32
N LEU A 93 -6.31 1.63 5.27
CA LEU A 93 -5.83 2.98 5.55
C LEU A 93 -5.65 3.12 7.07
N ILE A 94 -4.49 3.64 7.47
CA ILE A 94 -4.19 3.96 8.86
C ILE A 94 -4.31 5.47 9.05
N VAL A 95 -4.75 5.89 10.25
CA VAL A 95 -4.66 7.29 10.65
C VAL A 95 -3.18 7.58 10.92
N ILE A 96 -2.66 8.61 10.27
CA ILE A 96 -1.30 9.11 10.48
C ILE A 96 -1.46 10.47 11.15
N ASP A 97 -0.56 10.79 12.08
CA ASP A 97 -0.53 12.11 12.70
C ASP A 97 -0.41 13.20 11.62
N ALA A 98 -1.07 14.32 11.87
CA ALA A 98 -0.90 15.50 11.04
C ALA A 98 0.59 15.87 11.02
N PRO A 99 1.14 16.36 9.89
CA PRO A 99 2.51 16.80 9.86
C PRO A 99 2.74 17.80 11.01
N ASP A 100 3.80 17.60 11.77
CA ASP A 100 4.30 18.65 12.64
C ASP A 100 4.68 19.83 11.73
N ASP A 101 4.00 20.96 11.93
CA ASP A 101 4.39 22.23 11.31
C ASP A 101 5.59 22.78 12.08
N ASP A 102 6.77 22.21 11.86
CA ASP A 102 8.04 22.75 12.36
C ASP A 102 8.93 23.18 11.19
N ALA A 103 8.54 24.31 10.59
CA ALA A 103 9.46 25.23 9.95
C ALA A 103 9.07 26.67 10.30
N THR A 104 9.54 27.10 11.48
CA THR A 104 10.20 28.42 11.67
C THR A 104 9.69 29.56 10.78
N ILE A 105 8.77 30.36 11.31
CA ILE A 105 8.85 31.82 11.19
C ILE A 105 9.03 32.33 12.63
N GLU A 106 10.26 32.18 13.14
CA GLU A 106 10.77 33.13 14.13
C GLU A 106 11.27 34.34 13.33
N ASP A 107 10.90 35.53 13.80
CA ASP A 107 11.00 36.85 13.16
C ASP A 107 12.38 37.25 12.59
#